data_AF-A0A8J6SPS4-F1
#
_entry.id   AF-A0A8J6SPS4-F1
#
_cell.length_a   1.000
_cell.length_b   1.000
_cell.length_c   1.000
_cell.angle_alpha   90.00
_cell.angle_beta   90.00
_cell.angle_gamma   90.00
#
_symmetry.space_group_name_H-M   'P 1'
#
loop_
_entity.id
_entity.type
_entity.pdbx_description
1 polymer ?
#
loop_
_entity_poly.entity_id
_entity_poly.type
_entity_poly.pdbx_seq_one_letter_code
_entity_poly.pdbx_strand_id
1 'polypeptide(L)'
;MKTELQAKFLQHLVQKKKENEGFTLIELLVVIIIIGILAAIALPSFLNQANKARESEAKTYVGSMNRGQQAYYLENGTFADNANFGALGLGINTQTRNYKYVIAGGGGTNSTNVTNQGQPIVNTVKAFVGGVSLGTITKTSEATTLAVLCQAKLAPAVKGPDGAQVINDAQGEPTTVCQGIGNYDSIK
;
A
#
# COMPACT_ATOMS: atom_id res chain seq x y z
N MET A 1 63.13 57.13 -1.15
CA MET A 1 62.08 56.51 -0.28
C MET A 1 60.85 55.99 -1.04
N LYS A 2 60.40 56.62 -2.14
CA LYS A 2 59.22 56.15 -2.93
C LYS A 2 59.40 54.81 -3.67
N THR A 3 60.62 54.47 -4.07
CA THR A 3 60.93 53.29 -4.89
C THR A 3 60.81 51.96 -4.12
N GLU A 4 61.12 51.95 -2.83
CA GLU A 4 61.00 50.75 -1.97
C GLU A 4 59.55 50.34 -1.71
N LEU A 5 58.67 51.33 -1.55
CA LEU A 5 57.25 51.09 -1.29
C LEU A 5 56.53 50.56 -2.53
N GLN A 6 56.89 51.05 -3.72
CA GLN A 6 56.40 50.54 -4.99
C GLN A 6 56.85 49.08 -5.23
N ALA A 7 58.10 48.74 -4.87
CA ALA A 7 58.61 47.38 -4.99
C ALA A 7 57.89 46.38 -4.05
N LYS A 8 57.66 46.76 -2.78
CA LYS A 8 56.89 45.91 -1.84
C LYS A 8 55.42 45.76 -2.22
N PHE A 9 54.81 46.80 -2.78
CA PHE A 9 53.42 46.74 -3.27
C PHE A 9 53.30 45.82 -4.50
N LEU A 10 54.26 45.87 -5.41
CA LEU A 10 54.36 44.95 -6.56
C LEU A 10 54.57 43.50 -6.12
N GLN A 11 55.42 43.25 -5.11
CA GLN A 11 55.62 41.90 -4.56
C GLN A 11 54.33 41.34 -3.91
N HIS A 12 53.54 42.18 -3.24
CA HIS A 12 52.28 41.77 -2.62
C HIS A 12 51.19 41.44 -3.66
N LEU A 13 51.23 42.08 -4.83
CA LEU A 13 50.34 41.77 -5.96
C LEU A 13 50.77 40.49 -6.71
N VAL A 14 52.07 40.19 -6.77
CA VAL A 14 52.60 38.97 -7.42
C VAL A 14 52.46 37.73 -6.53
N GLN A 15 52.54 37.86 -5.20
CA GLN A 15 52.37 36.75 -4.26
C GLN A 15 50.92 36.26 -4.09
N LYS A 16 49.92 37.04 -4.51
CA LYS A 16 48.51 36.63 -4.45
C LYS A 16 48.09 35.85 -5.70
N LYS A 17 48.95 34.94 -6.19
CA LYS A 17 48.57 33.95 -7.19
C LYS A 17 47.77 32.87 -6.46
N LYS A 18 46.48 33.19 -6.32
CA LYS A 18 45.40 32.42 -5.72
C LYS A 18 45.59 30.90 -5.84
N GLU A 19 45.55 30.25 -4.68
CA GLU A 19 45.23 28.83 -4.48
C GLU A 19 43.77 28.56 -4.93
N ASN A 20 43.47 28.80 -6.20
CA ASN A 20 42.24 28.33 -6.82
C ASN A 20 42.52 26.94 -7.37
N GLU A 21 42.63 25.96 -6.47
CA GLU A 21 42.55 24.56 -6.84
C GLU A 21 41.15 24.29 -7.39
N GLY A 22 41.02 24.29 -8.71
CA GLY A 22 39.77 23.95 -9.39
C GLY A 22 39.55 22.44 -9.34
N PHE A 23 38.29 22.03 -9.14
CA PHE A 23 37.86 20.64 -9.30
C PHE A 23 38.31 20.11 -10.67
N THR A 24 39.05 19.01 -10.68
CA THR A 24 39.46 18.39 -11.94
C THR A 24 38.26 17.69 -12.59
N LEU A 25 38.22 17.68 -13.93
CA LEU A 25 37.17 16.96 -14.66
C LEU A 25 37.18 15.45 -14.32
N ILE A 26 38.34 14.90 -14.00
CA ILE A 26 38.48 13.49 -13.62
C ILE A 26 37.92 13.21 -12.22
N GLU A 27 38.07 14.11 -11.25
CA GLU A 27 37.45 13.96 -9.92
C GLU A 27 35.93 13.96 -10.03
N LEU A 28 35.37 14.86 -10.83
CA LEU A 28 33.93 14.91 -11.05
C LEU A 28 33.44 13.65 -11.79
N LEU A 29 34.23 13.14 -12.73
CA LEU A 29 33.92 11.90 -13.46
C LEU A 29 33.89 10.67 -12.54
N VAL A 30 34.85 10.51 -11.63
CA VAL A 30 34.86 9.38 -10.69
C VAL A 30 33.68 9.48 -9.72
N VAL A 31 33.33 10.69 -9.27
CA VAL A 31 32.17 10.90 -8.38
C VAL A 31 30.87 10.47 -9.06
N ILE A 32 30.62 10.89 -10.30
CA ILE A 32 29.39 10.50 -11.01
C ILE A 32 29.32 8.99 -11.28
N ILE A 33 30.47 8.33 -11.47
CA ILE A 33 30.55 6.87 -11.63
C ILE A 33 30.14 6.19 -10.32
N ILE A 34 30.68 6.63 -9.18
CA ILE A 34 30.37 6.03 -7.88
C ILE A 34 28.88 6.22 -7.53
N ILE A 35 28.33 7.43 -7.67
CA ILE A 35 26.90 7.66 -7.42
C ILE A 35 26.02 6.88 -8.42
N GLY A 36 26.48 6.69 -9.65
CA GLY A 36 25.78 5.89 -10.66
C GLY A 36 25.66 4.42 -10.25
N ILE A 37 26.74 3.81 -9.75
CA ILE A 37 26.74 2.43 -9.25
C ILE A 37 25.81 2.30 -8.04
N LEU A 38 25.91 3.23 -7.08
CA LEU A 38 25.06 3.22 -5.89
C LEU A 38 23.57 3.39 -6.25
N ALA A 39 23.25 4.31 -7.17
CA ALA A 39 21.88 4.54 -7.62
C ALA A 39 21.29 3.31 -8.33
N ALA A 40 22.08 2.59 -9.15
CA ALA A 40 21.63 1.39 -9.85
C ALA A 40 21.17 0.28 -8.89
N ILE A 41 21.82 0.13 -7.74
CA ILE A 41 21.45 -0.88 -6.72
C ILE A 41 20.33 -0.35 -5.81
N ALA A 42 20.39 0.93 -5.42
CA ALA A 42 19.46 1.52 -4.46
C ALA A 42 18.06 1.76 -5.05
N LEU A 43 17.97 2.22 -6.30
CA LEU A 43 16.70 2.60 -6.93
C LEU A 43 15.66 1.47 -7.00
N PRO A 44 15.97 0.24 -7.47
CA PRO A 44 14.97 -0.83 -7.51
C PRO A 44 14.49 -1.22 -6.11
N SER A 45 15.38 -1.21 -5.11
CA SER A 45 15.00 -1.45 -3.71
C SER A 45 14.08 -0.36 -3.16
N PHE A 46 14.38 0.91 -3.45
CA PHE A 46 13.55 2.04 -3.03
C PHE A 46 12.15 1.98 -3.65
N LEU A 47 12.04 1.69 -4.95
CA LEU A 47 10.75 1.54 -5.63
C LEU A 47 9.93 0.38 -5.06
N ASN A 48 10.57 -0.75 -4.72
CA ASN A 48 9.89 -1.88 -4.09
C ASN A 48 9.38 -1.52 -2.68
N GLN A 49 10.17 -0.79 -1.89
CA GLN A 49 9.74 -0.32 -0.57
C GLN A 49 8.56 0.66 -0.66
N ALA A 50 8.59 1.58 -1.64
CA ALA A 50 7.47 2.47 -1.91
C ALA A 50 6.20 1.70 -2.29
N ASN A 51 6.31 0.66 -3.12
CA ASN A 51 5.18 -0.21 -3.46
C ASN A 51 4.65 -0.97 -2.23
N LYS A 52 5.52 -1.52 -1.38
CA LYS A 52 5.12 -2.18 -0.12
C LYS A 52 4.38 -1.23 0.82
N ALA A 53 4.80 0.04 0.90
CA ALA A 53 4.10 1.04 1.71
C ALA A 53 2.69 1.29 1.19
N ARG A 54 2.51 1.39 -0.14
CA ARG A 54 1.18 1.50 -0.78
C ARG A 54 0.33 0.25 -0.52
N GLU A 55 0.90 -0.95 -0.62
CA GLU A 55 0.21 -2.20 -0.32
C GLU A 55 -0.19 -2.29 1.17
N SER A 56 0.64 -1.79 2.08
CA SER A 56 0.33 -1.73 3.51
C SER A 56 -0.84 -0.79 3.82
N GLU A 57 -0.98 0.32 3.10
CA GLU A 57 -2.15 1.22 3.20
C GLU A 57 -3.43 0.45 2.90
N ALA A 58 -3.48 -0.21 1.74
CA ALA A 58 -4.65 -0.98 1.32
C ALA A 58 -4.97 -2.14 2.26
N LYS A 59 -3.95 -2.89 2.71
CA LYS A 59 -4.11 -3.98 3.68
C LYS A 59 -4.79 -3.47 4.96
N THR A 60 -4.31 -2.35 5.50
CA THR A 60 -4.87 -1.76 6.73
C THR A 60 -6.29 -1.26 6.53
N TYR A 61 -6.59 -0.61 5.41
CA TYR A 61 -7.90 -0.05 5.14
C TYR A 61 -8.93 -1.15 4.91
N VAL A 62 -8.64 -2.14 4.07
CA VAL A 62 -9.54 -3.28 3.83
C VAL A 62 -9.76 -4.10 5.11
N GLY A 63 -8.71 -4.31 5.93
CA GLY A 63 -8.85 -4.95 7.24
C GLY A 63 -9.72 -4.14 8.21
N SER A 64 -9.66 -2.81 8.15
CA SER A 64 -10.53 -1.92 8.93
C SER A 64 -11.97 -1.94 8.43
N MET A 65 -12.18 -2.02 7.11
CA MET A 65 -13.49 -2.22 6.50
C MET A 65 -14.12 -3.53 6.96
N ASN A 66 -13.37 -4.63 7.04
CA ASN A 66 -13.90 -5.89 7.58
C ASN A 66 -14.39 -5.74 9.02
N ARG A 67 -13.58 -5.14 9.91
CA ARG A 67 -13.99 -4.91 11.30
C ARG A 67 -15.21 -3.99 11.39
N GLY A 68 -15.24 -2.94 10.56
CA GLY A 68 -16.38 -2.04 10.45
C GLY A 68 -17.65 -2.77 10.01
N GLN A 69 -17.55 -3.66 9.02
CA GLN A 69 -18.68 -4.47 8.54
C GLN A 69 -19.19 -5.45 9.61
N GLN A 70 -18.29 -6.06 10.38
CA GLN A 70 -18.68 -6.92 11.51
C GLN A 70 -19.44 -6.12 12.58
N ALA A 71 -18.92 -4.94 12.97
CA ALA A 71 -19.59 -4.08 13.93
C ALA A 71 -20.95 -3.58 13.41
N TYR A 72 -21.00 -3.12 12.16
CA TYR A 72 -22.22 -2.65 11.52
C TYR A 72 -23.29 -3.74 11.44
N TYR A 73 -22.90 -4.99 11.15
CA TYR A 73 -23.82 -6.13 11.16
C TYR A 73 -24.35 -6.43 12.56
N LEU A 74 -23.52 -6.34 13.60
CA LEU A 74 -23.95 -6.53 14.99
C LEU A 74 -24.97 -5.49 15.44
N GLU A 75 -24.87 -4.27 14.93
CA GLU A 75 -25.79 -3.17 15.26
C GLU A 75 -27.08 -3.19 14.42
N ASN A 76 -26.97 -3.46 13.12
CA ASN A 76 -28.08 -3.28 12.17
C ASN A 76 -28.66 -4.59 11.61
N GLY A 77 -28.05 -5.74 11.93
CA GLY A 77 -28.46 -7.06 11.42
C GLY A 77 -28.27 -7.25 9.91
N THR A 78 -27.61 -6.31 9.23
CA THR A 78 -27.31 -6.35 7.79
C THR A 78 -25.92 -5.77 7.54
N PHE A 79 -25.27 -6.15 6.44
CA PHE A 79 -23.99 -5.54 6.05
C PHE A 79 -24.21 -4.22 5.32
N ALA A 80 -23.32 -3.25 5.51
CA ALA A 80 -23.36 -2.01 4.76
C ALA A 80 -22.99 -2.27 3.30
N ASP A 81 -23.69 -1.64 2.37
CA ASP A 81 -23.37 -1.65 0.95
C ASP A 81 -22.46 -0.47 0.57
N ASN A 82 -22.14 -0.36 -0.73
CA ASN A 82 -21.30 0.74 -1.21
C ASN A 82 -21.94 2.13 -1.04
N ALA A 83 -23.26 2.23 -1.04
CA ALA A 83 -23.96 3.49 -0.85
C ALA A 83 -23.85 3.96 0.62
N ASN A 84 -23.80 3.02 1.55
CA ASN A 84 -23.68 3.25 2.99
C ASN A 84 -22.24 3.11 3.51
N PHE A 85 -21.22 3.27 2.66
CA PHE A 85 -19.81 3.17 3.07
C PHE A 85 -19.48 4.03 4.29
N GLY A 86 -20.02 5.25 4.34
CA GLY A 86 -19.79 6.18 5.46
C GLY A 86 -20.35 5.71 6.80
N ALA A 87 -21.34 4.80 6.79
CA ALA A 87 -21.95 4.25 7.99
C ALA A 87 -20.99 3.33 8.78
N LEU A 88 -19.90 2.87 8.16
CA LEU A 88 -18.85 2.12 8.86
C LEU A 88 -18.04 3.00 9.85
N GLY A 89 -18.14 4.33 9.77
CA GLY A 89 -17.52 5.24 10.74
C GLY A 89 -15.99 5.24 10.74
N LEU A 90 -15.34 4.71 9.70
CA LEU A 90 -13.89 4.47 9.69
C LEU A 90 -13.04 5.72 9.39
N GLY A 91 -13.65 6.82 8.94
CA GLY A 91 -12.92 8.02 8.50
C GLY A 91 -12.03 7.80 7.27
N ILE A 92 -12.26 6.72 6.52
CA ILE A 92 -11.53 6.38 5.30
C ILE A 92 -12.25 6.97 4.10
N ASN A 93 -11.52 7.61 3.19
CA ASN A 93 -12.07 8.04 1.90
C ASN A 93 -12.23 6.83 0.95
N THR A 94 -13.30 6.80 0.16
CA THR A 94 -13.55 5.75 -0.86
C THR A 94 -12.49 5.72 -1.97
N GLN A 95 -11.60 6.71 -2.02
CA GLN A 95 -10.47 6.74 -2.92
C GLN A 95 -9.30 7.50 -2.30
N THR A 96 -8.11 6.93 -2.40
CA THR A 96 -6.83 7.60 -2.12
C THR A 96 -6.04 7.76 -3.43
N ARG A 97 -4.81 8.26 -3.35
CA ARG A 97 -3.94 8.35 -4.54
C ARG A 97 -3.57 6.98 -5.11
N ASN A 98 -3.53 5.95 -4.25
CA ASN A 98 -3.00 4.64 -4.60
C ASN A 98 -4.11 3.62 -4.88
N TYR A 99 -5.24 3.71 -4.15
CA TYR A 99 -6.31 2.72 -4.19
C TYR A 99 -7.69 3.36 -4.25
N LYS A 100 -8.63 2.64 -4.86
CA LYS A 100 -10.07 2.85 -4.75
C LYS A 100 -10.64 1.77 -3.82
N TYR A 101 -11.43 2.20 -2.84
CA TYR A 101 -12.09 1.32 -1.88
C TYR A 101 -13.56 1.20 -2.24
N VAL A 102 -14.00 -0.05 -2.44
CA VAL A 102 -15.37 -0.37 -2.87
C VAL A 102 -15.91 -1.48 -2.00
N ILE A 103 -17.17 -1.36 -1.61
CA ILE A 103 -17.91 -2.46 -0.99
C ILE A 103 -18.72 -3.13 -2.10
N ALA A 104 -18.65 -4.45 -2.22
CA ALA A 104 -19.49 -5.22 -3.13
C ALA A 104 -20.29 -6.27 -2.36
N GLY A 105 -21.59 -6.32 -2.63
CA GLY A 105 -22.57 -7.01 -1.78
C GLY A 105 -23.07 -6.11 -0.64
N GLY A 106 -23.80 -6.69 0.31
CA GLY A 106 -24.43 -5.96 1.42
C GLY A 106 -25.77 -5.31 1.03
N GLY A 107 -26.38 -4.59 1.99
CA GLY A 107 -27.61 -3.81 1.82
C GLY A 107 -28.92 -4.61 1.69
N GLY A 108 -28.84 -5.92 1.42
CA GLY A 108 -30.00 -6.82 1.40
C GLY A 108 -30.32 -7.41 2.78
N THR A 109 -31.60 -7.55 3.10
CA THR A 109 -32.13 -8.13 4.36
C THR A 109 -31.64 -9.56 4.66
N ASN A 110 -31.11 -10.27 3.64
CA ASN A 110 -30.59 -11.63 3.76
C ASN A 110 -29.13 -11.77 3.25
N SER A 111 -28.36 -10.67 3.21
CA SER A 111 -26.96 -10.73 2.75
C SER A 111 -26.13 -11.51 3.76
N THR A 112 -25.71 -12.72 3.41
CA THR A 112 -24.87 -13.57 4.27
C THR A 112 -23.38 -13.30 4.09
N ASN A 113 -23.02 -12.46 3.13
CA ASN A 113 -21.66 -12.01 2.89
C ASN A 113 -21.60 -10.57 2.40
N VAL A 114 -20.42 -9.97 2.55
CA VAL A 114 -20.03 -8.68 1.99
C VAL A 114 -18.54 -8.73 1.67
N THR A 115 -18.14 -8.02 0.62
CA THR A 115 -16.73 -7.91 0.24
C THR A 115 -16.28 -6.46 0.22
N ASN A 116 -15.10 -6.22 0.80
CA ASN A 116 -14.42 -4.95 0.86
C ASN A 116 -13.21 -5.03 -0.08
N GLN A 117 -13.11 -4.16 -1.07
CA GLN A 117 -12.07 -4.24 -2.09
C GLN A 117 -11.20 -3.00 -2.05
N GLY A 118 -9.88 -3.21 -2.04
CA GLY A 118 -8.86 -2.20 -2.32
C GLY A 118 -8.32 -2.44 -3.73
N GLN A 119 -8.87 -1.73 -4.70
CA GLN A 119 -8.46 -1.82 -6.10
C GLN A 119 -7.35 -0.80 -6.38
N PRO A 120 -6.18 -1.22 -6.88
CA PRO A 120 -5.09 -0.30 -7.12
C PRO A 120 -5.37 0.55 -8.36
N ILE A 121 -5.03 1.84 -8.27
CA ILE A 121 -5.15 2.78 -9.40
C ILE A 121 -4.00 2.57 -10.39
N VAL A 122 -2.85 2.10 -9.88
CA VAL A 122 -1.63 1.88 -10.66
C VAL A 122 -1.33 0.39 -10.76
N ASN A 123 -0.89 -0.06 -11.94
CA ASN A 123 -0.66 -1.48 -12.23
C ASN A 123 0.64 -2.05 -11.63
N THR A 124 1.28 -1.35 -10.69
CA THR A 124 2.57 -1.74 -10.11
C THR A 124 2.44 -2.33 -8.71
N VAL A 125 1.22 -2.41 -8.17
CA VAL A 125 0.92 -2.89 -6.82
C VAL A 125 -0.25 -3.88 -6.85
N LYS A 126 -0.34 -4.75 -5.85
CA LYS A 126 -1.36 -5.80 -5.76
C LYS A 126 -2.74 -5.27 -5.36
N ALA A 127 -3.79 -5.98 -5.74
CA ALA A 127 -5.14 -5.72 -5.24
C ALA A 127 -5.39 -6.47 -3.92
N PHE A 128 -6.24 -5.89 -3.06
CA PHE A 128 -6.63 -6.47 -1.78
C PHE A 128 -8.15 -6.69 -1.74
N VAL A 129 -8.59 -7.82 -1.20
CA VAL A 129 -10.00 -8.14 -1.01
C VAL A 129 -10.19 -8.69 0.39
N GLY A 130 -11.10 -8.10 1.15
CA GLY A 130 -11.57 -8.58 2.43
C GLY A 130 -12.98 -9.12 2.27
N GLY A 131 -13.25 -10.30 2.80
CA GLY A 131 -14.61 -10.86 2.85
C GLY A 131 -15.08 -10.90 4.30
N VAL A 132 -16.34 -10.57 4.54
CA VAL A 132 -17.02 -10.84 5.81
C VAL A 132 -18.26 -11.66 5.50
N SER A 133 -18.47 -12.75 6.23
CA SER A 133 -19.66 -13.59 6.09
C SER A 133 -20.24 -13.99 7.43
N LEU A 134 -21.47 -14.47 7.39
CA LEU A 134 -22.09 -15.16 8.51
C LEU A 134 -21.68 -16.63 8.48
N GLY A 135 -21.07 -17.08 9.56
CA GLY A 135 -20.89 -18.49 9.88
C GLY A 135 -21.82 -18.89 11.01
N THR A 136 -22.21 -20.15 11.05
CA THR A 136 -22.88 -20.74 12.22
C THR A 136 -21.91 -21.66 12.92
N ILE A 137 -21.78 -21.53 14.24
CA ILE A 137 -20.98 -22.48 15.00
C ILE A 137 -21.81 -23.76 15.20
N THR A 138 -21.35 -24.87 14.61
CA THR A 138 -22.05 -26.17 14.59
C THR A 138 -22.46 -26.69 15.97
N LYS A 139 -21.77 -26.26 17.04
CA LYS A 139 -22.05 -26.70 18.42
C LYS A 139 -23.09 -25.87 19.16
N THR A 140 -23.27 -24.59 18.81
CA THR A 140 -24.18 -23.67 19.52
C THR A 140 -25.30 -23.15 18.65
N SER A 141 -25.25 -23.40 17.33
CA SER A 141 -26.17 -22.81 16.33
C SER A 141 -26.24 -21.29 16.37
N GLU A 142 -25.22 -20.64 16.93
CA GLU A 142 -25.11 -19.18 17.00
C GLU A 142 -24.51 -18.65 15.70
N ALA A 143 -25.11 -17.57 15.19
CA ALA A 143 -24.56 -16.83 14.07
C ALA A 143 -23.36 -16.00 14.54
N THR A 144 -22.21 -16.23 13.93
CA THR A 144 -20.98 -15.45 14.12
C THR A 144 -20.55 -14.81 12.80
N THR A 145 -19.78 -13.73 12.87
CA THR A 145 -19.21 -13.12 11.65
C THR A 145 -17.77 -13.57 11.49
N LEU A 146 -17.44 -14.09 10.31
CA LEU A 146 -16.09 -14.51 9.93
C LEU A 146 -15.52 -13.51 8.94
N ALA A 147 -14.25 -13.16 9.10
CA ALA A 147 -13.57 -12.22 8.22
C ALA A 147 -12.30 -12.86 7.63
N VAL A 148 -12.08 -12.62 6.35
CA VAL A 148 -10.88 -13.01 5.61
C VAL A 148 -10.25 -11.78 4.97
N LEU A 149 -8.92 -11.77 4.83
CA LEU A 149 -8.20 -10.84 3.99
C LEU A 149 -7.33 -11.60 2.97
N CYS A 150 -7.45 -11.22 1.70
CA CYS A 150 -6.78 -11.81 0.55
C CYS A 150 -5.99 -10.73 -0.22
N GLN A 151 -4.86 -11.12 -0.82
CA GLN A 151 -4.10 -10.31 -1.78
C GLN A 151 -4.01 -11.00 -3.13
N ALA A 152 -3.94 -10.22 -4.21
CA ALA A 152 -3.72 -10.77 -5.54
C ALA A 152 -2.28 -11.31 -5.70
N LYS A 153 -2.15 -12.41 -6.44
CA LYS A 153 -0.87 -13.04 -6.80
C LYS A 153 -0.12 -12.27 -7.90
N LEU A 154 -0.84 -11.52 -8.75
CA LEU A 154 -0.32 -10.72 -9.86
C LEU A 154 -0.84 -9.26 -9.80
N ALA A 155 -0.17 -8.35 -10.51
CA ALA A 155 -0.63 -6.99 -10.80
C ALA A 155 -2.03 -6.97 -11.44
N PRO A 156 -2.82 -5.87 -11.38
CA PRO A 156 -4.27 -5.94 -11.32
C PRO A 156 -4.91 -6.43 -12.62
N ALA A 157 -5.21 -7.72 -12.67
CA ALA A 157 -6.26 -8.27 -13.50
C ALA A 157 -7.46 -8.58 -12.60
N VAL A 158 -8.14 -7.54 -12.13
CA VAL A 158 -9.44 -7.69 -11.47
C VAL A 158 -10.46 -6.91 -12.26
N LYS A 159 -11.11 -7.59 -13.21
CA LYS A 159 -12.54 -7.35 -13.37
C LYS A 159 -13.17 -7.91 -12.08
N GLY A 160 -13.60 -7.06 -11.15
CA GLY A 160 -14.74 -7.47 -10.32
C GLY A 160 -15.89 -7.79 -11.28
N PRO A 161 -16.73 -8.80 -11.08
CA PRO A 161 -17.22 -9.39 -9.83
C PRO A 161 -16.83 -10.87 -9.70
N ASP A 162 -16.71 -11.38 -8.48
CA ASP A 162 -17.03 -12.77 -8.10
C ASP A 162 -16.61 -12.87 -6.63
N GLY A 163 -17.60 -12.78 -5.75
CA GLY A 163 -17.41 -12.51 -4.32
C GLY A 163 -16.38 -13.44 -3.69
N ALA A 164 -15.60 -12.89 -2.75
CA ALA A 164 -14.92 -13.72 -1.76
C ALA A 164 -15.96 -14.58 -1.05
N GLN A 165 -16.12 -15.82 -1.49
CA GLN A 165 -16.98 -16.79 -0.84
C GLN A 165 -16.20 -17.30 0.37
N VAL A 166 -16.65 -16.90 1.56
CA VAL A 166 -16.21 -17.56 2.80
C VAL A 166 -16.89 -18.93 2.82
N ILE A 167 -16.14 -19.96 2.45
CA ILE A 167 -16.53 -21.36 2.68
C ILE A 167 -16.13 -21.70 4.11
N ASN A 168 -17.12 -21.82 4.99
CA ASN A 168 -16.93 -22.43 6.30
C ASN A 168 -16.60 -23.90 6.05
N ASP A 169 -15.44 -24.41 6.47
CA ASP A 169 -15.31 -25.86 6.61
C ASP A 169 -16.25 -26.34 7.73
N ALA A 170 -16.60 -27.62 7.73
CA ALA A 170 -17.52 -28.21 8.71
C ALA A 170 -16.98 -28.16 10.16
N GLN A 171 -15.80 -27.57 10.38
CA GLN A 171 -15.05 -27.52 11.63
C GLN A 171 -14.86 -26.10 12.17
N GLY A 172 -15.25 -25.05 11.43
CA GLY A 172 -15.20 -23.66 11.90
C GLY A 172 -13.79 -23.05 11.95
N GLU A 173 -12.83 -23.63 11.22
CA GLU A 173 -11.49 -23.05 11.04
C GLU A 173 -11.43 -22.25 9.72
N PRO A 174 -10.74 -21.10 9.65
CA PRO A 174 -10.59 -20.34 8.41
C PRO A 174 -9.60 -21.05 7.47
N THR A 175 -10.03 -22.11 6.79
CA THR A 175 -9.23 -22.81 5.77
C THR A 175 -9.37 -22.15 4.39
N THR A 176 -8.24 -21.67 3.86
CA THR A 176 -7.95 -21.03 2.56
C THR A 176 -9.10 -20.41 1.75
N VAL A 177 -9.77 -19.42 2.34
CA VAL A 177 -10.89 -18.65 1.77
C VAL A 177 -10.56 -17.87 0.47
N CYS A 178 -9.27 -17.67 0.14
CA CYS A 178 -8.84 -16.91 -1.03
C CYS A 178 -8.72 -17.72 -2.33
N GLN A 179 -8.76 -19.06 -2.27
CA GLN A 179 -8.56 -19.95 -3.43
C GLN A 179 -9.80 -20.07 -4.33
N GLY A 180 -10.99 -19.77 -3.81
CA GLY A 180 -12.23 -19.71 -4.61
C GLY A 180 -12.31 -18.49 -5.54
N ILE A 181 -11.37 -17.56 -5.43
CA ILE A 181 -11.35 -16.25 -6.10
C ILE A 181 -10.18 -16.20 -7.08
N GLY A 182 -9.97 -17.24 -7.91
CA GLY A 182 -8.88 -17.24 -8.90
C GLY A 182 -7.47 -16.98 -8.31
N ASN A 183 -6.73 -15.99 -8.87
CA ASN A 183 -5.30 -15.72 -8.58
C ASN A 183 -5.05 -14.97 -7.24
N TYR A 184 -5.72 -15.32 -6.14
CA TYR A 184 -5.56 -14.66 -4.84
C TYR A 184 -4.97 -15.60 -3.78
N ASP A 185 -4.18 -15.06 -2.86
CA ASP A 185 -3.59 -15.78 -1.74
C ASP A 185 -4.02 -15.18 -0.40
N SER A 186 -4.18 -16.03 0.61
CA SER A 186 -4.59 -15.62 1.96
C SER A 186 -3.48 -14.92 2.70
N ILE A 187 -3.84 -13.84 3.40
CA ILE A 187 -2.91 -13.10 4.23
C ILE A 187 -3.18 -13.48 5.68
N LYS A 188 -2.19 -14.11 6.32
CA LYS A 188 -2.19 -14.31 7.77
C LYS A 188 -2.08 -12.97 8.52
#